data_AF-A0A0G1CUC4-F1
#
_entry.id   AF-A0A0G1CUC4-F1
#
_cell.length_a   1.000
_cell.length_b   1.000
_cell.length_c   1.000
_cell.angle_alpha   90.00
_cell.angle_beta   90.00
_cell.angle_gamma   90.00
#
_symmetry.space_group_name_H-M   'P 1'
#
loop_
_entity.id
_entity.type
_entity.pdbx_description
1 polymer ?
#
loop_
_entity_poly.entity_id
_entity_poly.type
_entity_poly.pdbx_seq_one_letter_code
_entity_poly.pdbx_strand_id
1 'polypeptide(L)'
;METTITQLPDLDLNKLRVYVGKPHTCMCGCNGRYSTASALSGKGKELRGYDFTEEDISDARVRRVVNKIRKNSPMETEVLNGSIFTAIIGNTQYTIYVDEK
;
A
#
# COMPACT_ATOMS: atom_id res chain seq x y z
N MET A 1 15.04 -6.30 6.89
CA MET A 1 15.86 -5.09 7.18
C MET A 1 14.95 -3.89 7.00
N GLU A 2 14.91 -3.00 7.99
CA GLU A 2 14.12 -1.78 7.97
C GLU A 2 15.01 -0.61 7.59
N THR A 3 14.55 0.25 6.69
CA THR A 3 15.33 1.37 6.16
C THR A 3 14.39 2.52 5.83
N THR A 4 14.87 3.76 5.87
CA THR A 4 14.09 4.93 5.49
C THR A 4 14.56 5.48 4.16
N ILE A 5 13.63 5.86 3.29
CA ILE A 5 13.90 6.57 2.02
C ILE A 5 13.16 7.90 2.01
N THR A 6 13.66 8.87 1.25
CA THR A 6 13.03 10.20 1.10
C THR A 6 12.27 10.37 -0.22
N GLN A 7 12.47 9.43 -1.15
CA GLN A 7 11.80 9.39 -2.45
C GLN A 7 11.38 7.95 -2.77
N LEU A 8 10.13 7.78 -3.17
CA LEU A 8 9.62 6.49 -3.59
C LEU A 8 10.24 6.07 -4.92
N PRO A 9 10.74 4.83 -5.08
CA PRO A 9 11.28 4.36 -6.35
C PRO A 9 10.18 4.25 -7.43
N ASP A 10 10.61 3.92 -8.64
CA ASP A 10 9.67 3.50 -9.68
C ASP A 10 9.10 2.12 -9.38
N LEU A 11 7.78 2.09 -9.22
CA LEU A 11 7.01 0.90 -8.88
C LEU A 11 6.07 0.55 -10.02
N ASP A 12 6.03 -0.72 -10.39
CA ASP A 12 5.04 -1.24 -11.34
C ASP A 12 3.67 -1.32 -10.66
N LEU A 13 2.77 -0.40 -11.02
CA LEU A 13 1.42 -0.29 -10.43
C LEU A 13 0.62 -1.60 -10.52
N ASN A 14 0.89 -2.44 -11.51
CA ASN A 14 0.17 -3.71 -11.70
C ASN A 14 0.59 -4.78 -10.68
N LYS A 15 1.67 -4.55 -9.93
CA LYS A 15 2.19 -5.47 -8.91
C LYS A 15 1.93 -4.96 -7.50
N LEU A 16 1.00 -4.03 -7.33
CA LEU A 16 0.81 -3.38 -6.03
C LEU A 16 -0.50 -3.80 -5.36
N ARG A 17 -0.39 -3.95 -4.05
CA ARG A 17 -1.50 -3.82 -3.11
C ARG A 17 -1.22 -2.61 -2.25
N VAL A 18 -2.26 -1.90 -1.84
CA VAL A 18 -2.14 -0.72 -0.99
C VAL A 18 -3.07 -0.82 0.20
N TYR A 19 -2.71 -0.16 1.29
CA TYR A 19 -3.55 0.06 2.46
C TYR A 19 -3.64 1.56 2.74
N VAL A 20 -4.83 2.00 3.13
CA VAL A 20 -5.07 3.36 3.62
C VAL A 20 -5.87 3.26 4.92
N GLY A 21 -5.35 3.84 6.00
CA GLY A 21 -6.01 3.75 7.30
C GLY A 21 -5.47 4.68 8.37
N LYS A 22 -5.94 4.48 9.61
CA LYS A 22 -5.46 5.23 10.78
C LYS A 22 -4.04 4.79 11.15
N PRO A 23 -3.12 5.74 11.44
CA PRO A 23 -1.77 5.41 11.87
C PRO A 23 -1.75 4.71 13.23
N HIS A 24 -0.72 3.90 13.48
CA HIS A 24 -0.46 3.23 14.77
C HIS A 24 -1.59 2.31 15.27
N THR A 25 -2.36 1.72 14.35
CA THR A 25 -3.44 0.78 14.68
C THR A 25 -3.29 -0.52 13.88
N CYS A 26 -4.09 -1.56 14.21
CA CYS A 26 -4.11 -2.78 13.40
C CYS A 26 -4.40 -2.41 11.94
N MET A 27 -3.70 -3.04 11.01
CA MET A 27 -4.04 -2.98 9.59
C MET A 27 -5.02 -4.10 9.23
N CYS A 28 -5.81 -4.58 10.19
CA CYS A 28 -6.66 -5.77 10.03
C CYS A 28 -7.93 -5.55 9.17
N GLY A 29 -8.09 -4.37 8.57
CA GLY A 29 -9.27 -3.96 7.80
C GLY A 29 -10.30 -3.15 8.60
N CYS A 30 -10.22 -3.16 9.94
CA CYS A 30 -11.13 -2.39 10.79
C CYS A 30 -10.80 -0.88 10.83
N ASN A 31 -9.51 -0.53 10.70
CA ASN A 31 -9.03 0.86 10.79
C ASN A 31 -8.59 1.44 9.44
N GLY A 32 -8.87 0.72 8.35
CA GLY A 32 -8.44 1.10 7.02
C GLY A 32 -8.84 0.05 6.00
N ARG A 33 -8.55 0.32 4.74
CA ARG A 33 -8.99 -0.54 3.63
C ARG A 33 -7.81 -0.89 2.74
N TYR A 34 -7.74 -2.16 2.35
CA TYR A 34 -6.83 -2.58 1.29
C TYR A 34 -7.43 -2.34 -0.09
N SER A 35 -6.58 -2.12 -1.08
CA SER A 35 -6.96 -2.12 -2.49
C SER A 35 -5.87 -2.78 -3.31
N THR A 36 -6.27 -3.51 -4.34
CA THR A 36 -5.41 -4.42 -5.11
C THR A 36 -5.43 -3.98 -6.56
N ALA A 37 -4.29 -4.03 -7.22
CA ALA A 37 -4.27 -3.94 -8.67
C ALA A 37 -5.09 -5.09 -9.28
N SER A 38 -5.82 -4.81 -10.35
CA SER A 38 -6.65 -5.79 -11.07
C SER A 38 -5.83 -6.98 -11.58
N ALA A 39 -4.59 -6.73 -11.98
CA ALA A 39 -3.61 -7.74 -12.38
C ALA A 39 -3.24 -8.74 -11.26
N LEU A 40 -3.52 -8.41 -9.99
CA LEU A 40 -3.29 -9.27 -8.82
C LEU A 40 -4.59 -9.82 -8.21
N SER A 41 -5.73 -9.66 -8.90
CA SER A 41 -7.06 -10.08 -8.41
C SER A 41 -7.10 -11.55 -7.94
N GLY A 42 -6.38 -12.45 -8.62
CA GLY A 42 -6.29 -13.87 -8.24
C GLY A 42 -5.46 -14.16 -6.98
N LYS A 43 -4.54 -13.26 -6.58
CA LYS A 43 -3.66 -13.43 -5.40
C LYS A 43 -4.22 -12.78 -4.14
N GLY A 44 -5.25 -11.93 -4.26
CA GLY A 44 -5.70 -11.07 -3.16
C GLY A 44 -6.28 -11.80 -1.94
N LYS A 45 -6.70 -13.05 -2.11
CA LYS A 45 -7.41 -13.84 -1.09
C LYS A 45 -6.47 -14.47 -0.04
N GLU A 46 -5.22 -14.76 -0.39
CA GLU A 46 -4.31 -15.55 0.47
C GLU A 46 -3.72 -14.77 1.65
N LEU A 47 -3.84 -13.44 1.65
CA LEU A 47 -3.04 -12.57 2.52
C LEU A 47 -3.88 -11.70 3.47
N ARG A 48 -5.16 -12.02 3.69
CA ARG A 48 -6.08 -11.18 4.46
C ARG A 48 -6.86 -11.97 5.50
N GLY A 49 -7.16 -11.30 6.61
CA GLY A 49 -8.05 -11.81 7.66
C GLY A 49 -9.54 -11.57 7.41
N TYR A 50 -9.94 -11.17 6.20
CA TYR A 50 -11.34 -10.86 5.83
C TYR A 50 -11.61 -11.23 4.35
N ASP A 51 -12.89 -11.33 3.99
CA ASP A 51 -13.32 -11.72 2.65
C ASP A 51 -12.82 -10.77 1.57
N PHE A 52 -12.11 -11.34 0.60
CA PHE A 52 -11.68 -10.62 -0.60
C PHE A 52 -12.84 -10.50 -1.59
N THR A 53 -13.24 -9.27 -1.89
CA THR A 53 -14.35 -8.96 -2.80
C THR A 53 -13.89 -8.13 -3.98
N GLU A 54 -14.73 -8.02 -5.02
CA GLU A 54 -14.44 -7.17 -6.19
C GLU A 54 -14.20 -5.70 -5.81
N GLU A 55 -14.81 -5.22 -4.73
CA GLU A 55 -14.59 -3.85 -4.26
C GLU A 55 -13.17 -3.59 -3.72
N ASP A 56 -12.42 -4.66 -3.42
CA ASP A 56 -11.02 -4.58 -3.02
C ASP A 56 -10.07 -4.52 -4.22
N ILE A 57 -10.59 -4.57 -5.45
CA ILE A 57 -9.84 -4.41 -6.68
C ILE A 57 -10.04 -2.99 -7.19
N SER A 58 -8.97 -2.19 -7.25
CA SER A 58 -9.05 -0.80 -7.73
C SER A 58 -7.70 -0.23 -8.13
N ASP A 59 -7.39 -0.27 -9.42
CA ASP A 59 -6.19 0.36 -10.01
C ASP A 59 -6.16 1.88 -9.75
N ALA A 60 -7.34 2.51 -9.76
CA ALA A 60 -7.49 3.93 -9.48
C ALA A 60 -7.11 4.27 -8.03
N ARG A 61 -7.39 3.41 -7.05
CA ARG A 61 -6.94 3.61 -5.65
C ARG A 61 -5.44 3.37 -5.52
N VAL A 62 -4.93 2.28 -6.10
CA VAL A 62 -3.48 1.98 -6.11
C VAL A 62 -2.69 3.18 -6.65
N ARG A 63 -3.05 3.67 -7.84
CA ARG A 63 -2.40 4.83 -8.46
C ARG A 63 -2.49 6.09 -7.59
N ARG A 64 -3.64 6.34 -6.96
CA ARG A 64 -3.83 7.49 -6.07
C ARG A 64 -2.90 7.44 -4.86
N VAL A 65 -2.72 6.27 -4.25
CA VAL A 65 -1.82 6.10 -3.10
C VAL A 65 -0.38 6.37 -3.50
N VAL A 66 0.11 5.75 -4.58
CA VAL A 66 1.47 5.97 -5.09
C VAL A 66 1.71 7.45 -5.40
N ASN A 67 0.77 8.10 -6.11
CA ASN A 67 0.88 9.52 -6.43
C ASN A 67 0.81 10.40 -5.18
N LYS A 68 0.04 10.03 -4.16
CA LYS A 68 -0.05 10.79 -2.91
C LYS A 68 1.28 10.78 -2.17
N ILE A 69 1.94 9.62 -2.07
CA ILE A 69 3.26 9.49 -1.46
C ILE A 69 4.29 10.30 -2.26
N ARG A 70 4.34 10.14 -3.59
CA ARG A 70 5.26 10.89 -4.47
C ARG A 70 5.09 12.40 -4.36
N LYS A 71 3.86 12.90 -4.33
CA LYS A 71 3.56 14.35 -4.23
C LYS A 71 4.00 14.98 -2.91
N ASN A 72 4.18 14.19 -1.86
CA ASN A 72 4.66 14.69 -0.56
C ASN A 72 6.16 14.43 -0.38
N SER A 73 6.87 13.97 -1.41
CA SER A 73 8.33 13.89 -1.39
C SER A 73 8.97 15.30 -1.47
N PRO A 74 10.12 15.55 -0.81
CA PRO A 74 10.84 14.62 0.06
C PRO A 74 10.12 14.40 1.39
N MET A 75 9.93 13.14 1.75
CA MET A 75 9.23 12.71 2.97
C MET A 75 9.81 11.37 3.40
N GLU A 76 9.98 11.18 4.70
CA GLU A 76 10.40 9.91 5.26
C GLU A 76 9.35 8.84 4.98
N THR A 77 9.78 7.80 4.28
CA THR A 77 9.00 6.60 3.99
C THR A 77 9.76 5.41 4.56
N GLU A 78 9.13 4.70 5.49
CA GLU A 78 9.66 3.47 6.06
C GLU A 78 9.59 2.36 5.02
N VAL A 79 10.67 1.60 4.90
CA VAL A 79 10.80 0.46 3.99
C VAL A 79 11.07 -0.79 4.80
N LEU A 80 10.14 -1.74 4.73
CA LEU A 80 10.28 -3.05 5.36
C LEU A 80 10.56 -4.10 4.30
N ASN A 81 11.69 -4.81 4.46
CA ASN A 81 12.13 -5.91 3.58
C ASN A 81 12.24 -5.54 2.09
N GLY A 82 12.43 -4.26 1.78
CA GLY A 82 12.58 -3.76 0.40
C GLY A 82 11.29 -3.73 -0.44
N SER A 83 10.20 -4.31 0.03
CA SER A 83 8.96 -4.49 -0.74
C SER A 83 7.72 -3.84 -0.09
N ILE A 84 7.83 -3.35 1.14
CA ILE A 84 6.75 -2.68 1.85
C ILE A 84 7.16 -1.24 2.15
N PHE A 85 6.36 -0.28 1.73
CA PHE A 85 6.64 1.15 1.88
C PHE A 85 5.51 1.79 2.67
N THR A 86 5.82 2.41 3.81
CA THR A 86 4.83 3.08 4.66
C THR A 86 5.16 4.55 4.82
N ALA A 87 4.16 5.40 4.60
CA ALA A 87 4.24 6.83 4.84
C ALA A 87 3.01 7.30 5.61
N ILE A 88 3.21 8.14 6.62
CA ILE A 88 2.13 8.80 7.37
C ILE A 88 2.04 10.24 6.89
N ILE A 89 0.91 10.60 6.25
CA ILE A 89 0.67 11.95 5.72
C ILE A 89 -0.53 12.54 6.45
N GLY A 90 -0.27 13.54 7.29
CA GLY A 90 -1.28 14.06 8.22
C GLY A 90 -1.70 12.98 9.21
N ASN A 91 -3.00 12.70 9.31
CA ASN A 91 -3.53 11.65 10.18
C ASN A 91 -3.92 10.37 9.42
N THR A 92 -3.19 10.05 8.35
CA THR A 92 -3.49 8.89 7.50
C THR A 92 -2.21 8.14 7.15
N GLN A 93 -2.19 6.85 7.41
CA GLN A 93 -1.14 5.93 6.99
C GLN A 93 -1.46 5.38 5.60
N TYR A 94 -0.47 5.45 4.73
CA TYR A 94 -0.47 4.87 3.40
C TYR A 94 0.62 3.80 3.36
N THR A 95 0.25 2.57 3.05
CA THR A 95 1.22 1.47 2.90
C THR A 95 1.09 0.86 1.52
N ILE A 96 2.21 0.67 0.83
CA ILE A 96 2.33 -0.03 -0.45
C ILE A 96 3.01 -1.37 -0.19
N TYR A 97 2.45 -2.43 -0.76
CA TYR A 97 3.01 -3.76 -0.79
C TYR A 97 3.32 -4.10 -2.25
N VAL A 98 4.59 -4.39 -2.54
CA VAL A 98 5.04 -4.87 -3.85
C VAL A 98 4.99 -6.38 -3.85
N ASP A 99 4.23 -6.94 -4.78
CA ASP A 99 4.19 -8.39 -5.05
C ASP A 99 5.35 -8.72 -6.00
N GLU A 100 6.44 -9.23 -5.44
CA GLU A 100 7.46 -9.92 -6.23
C GLU A 100 6.92 -11.31 -6.58
N LYS A 101 7.01 -11.70 -7.85
CA LYS A 101 6.29 -12.83 -8.45
C LYS A 101 6.22 -14.08 -7.57
#